data_AF-A0A923T8W7-F1
#
_entry.id   AF-A0A923T8W7-F1
#
_cell.length_a   1.000
_cell.length_b   1.000
_cell.length_c   1.000
_cell.angle_alpha   90.00
_cell.angle_beta   90.00
_cell.angle_gamma   90.00
#
_symmetry.space_group_name_H-M   'P 1'
#
loop_
_entity.id
_entity.type
_entity.pdbx_description
1 polymer ?
#
loop_
_entity_poly.entity_id
_entity_poly.type
_entity_poly.pdbx_seq_one_letter_code
_entity_poly.pdbx_strand_id
1 'polypeptide(L)' 'MSASTFGLIVELLLFALGLYLYLFARGVIAFGSADARARAEAFRKDNATWMRLLGLALAAIMGLNVFLHLRELFG' A
#
# COMPACT_ATOMS: atom_id res chain seq x y z
N MET A 1 18.67 -16.45 3.93
CA MET A 1 17.60 -16.10 2.96
C MET A 1 18.27 -15.76 1.65
N SER A 2 17.79 -16.27 0.51
CA SER A 2 18.34 -15.86 -0.79
C SER A 2 17.89 -14.43 -1.11
N ALA A 3 18.64 -13.73 -1.97
CA ALA A 3 18.29 -12.37 -2.40
C ALA A 3 16.89 -12.28 -3.03
N SER A 4 16.45 -13.33 -3.74
CA SER A 4 15.10 -13.43 -4.31
C SER A 4 14.00 -13.48 -3.23
N THR A 5 14.16 -14.29 -2.18
CA THR A 5 13.18 -14.34 -1.09
C THR A 5 13.04 -13.01 -0.35
N PHE A 6 14.17 -12.31 -0.15
CA PHE A 6 14.15 -10.98 0.46
C PHE A 6 13.45 -9.96 -0.44
N GLY A 7 13.72 -9.98 -1.75
CA GLY A 7 13.03 -9.14 -2.74
C GLY A 7 11.52 -9.34 -2.72
N LEU A 8 11.04 -10.58 -2.74
CA LEU A 8 9.62 -10.90 -2.69
C LEU A 8 8.94 -10.37 -1.41
N ILE A 9 9.61 -10.45 -0.26
CA ILE A 9 9.07 -9.90 1.00
C ILE A 9 8.94 -8.38 0.90
N VAL A 10 9.96 -7.69 0.40
CA VAL A 10 9.91 -6.24 0.21
C VAL A 10 8.78 -5.86 -0.75
N GLU A 11 8.61 -6.61 -1.83
CA GLU A 11 7.54 -6.38 -2.80
C GLU A 11 6.15 -6.52 -2.18
N LEU A 12 5.93 -7.57 -1.38
CA LEU A 12 4.68 -7.79 -0.66
C LEU A 12 4.41 -6.69 0.37
N LEU A 13 5.44 -6.21 1.09
CA LEU A 13 5.30 -5.11 2.04
C LEU A 13 4.91 -3.80 1.33
N LEU A 14 5.53 -3.49 0.19
CA LEU A 14 5.21 -2.29 -0.60
C LEU A 14 3.83 -2.40 -1.26
N PHE A 15 3.44 -3.59 -1.72
CA PHE A 15 2.10 -3.85 -2.22
C PHE A 15 1.05 -3.60 -1.12
N ALA A 16 1.27 -4.18 0.06
CA ALA A 16 0.40 -3.97 1.22
C ALA A 16 0.34 -2.49 1.62
N LEU A 17 1.46 -1.76 1.54
CA LEU A 17 1.51 -0.32 1.78
C LEU A 17 0.66 0.47 0.77
N GLY A 18 0.73 0.13 -0.53
CA GLY A 18 -0.11 0.76 -1.55
C GLY A 18 -1.60 0.57 -1.28
N LEU A 19 -2.01 -0.66 -0.94
CA LEU A 19 -3.38 -0.97 -0.53
C LEU A 19 -3.78 -0.21 0.74
N TYR A 20 -2.90 -0.17 1.74
CA TYR A 20 -3.13 0.57 2.98
C TYR A 20 -3.37 2.05 2.70
N LEU A 21 -2.52 2.70 1.90
CA LEU A 21 -2.66 4.12 1.56
C LEU A 21 -3.98 4.39 0.85
N TYR A 22 -4.38 3.52 -0.07
CA TYR A 22 -5.67 3.63 -0.75
C TYR A 22 -6.85 3.51 0.21
N LEU A 23 -6.84 2.51 1.09
CA LEU A 23 -7.91 2.26 2.06
C LEU A 23 -7.97 3.34 3.13
N PHE A 24 -6.82 3.83 3.58
CA PHE A 24 -6.72 4.99 4.46
C PHE A 24 -7.32 6.22 3.80
N ALA A 25 -6.96 6.52 2.55
CA ALA A 25 -7.47 7.68 1.83
C ALA A 25 -8.98 7.62 1.57
N ARG A 26 -9.58 6.43 1.51
CA ARG A 26 -11.03 6.23 1.48
C ARG A 26 -11.72 6.37 2.85
N GLY A 27 -10.96 6.52 3.93
CA GLY A 27 -11.48 6.56 5.29
C GLY A 27 -11.93 5.19 5.83
N VAL A 28 -11.66 4.10 5.11
CA VAL A 28 -12.00 2.73 5.55
C VAL A 28 -11.13 2.33 6.75
N ILE A 29 -9.86 2.76 6.74
CA ILE A 29 -8.90 2.51 7.81
C ILE A 29 -8.76 3.77 8.67
N ALA A 30 -9.20 3.68 9.93
CA ALA A 30 -9.05 4.73 10.94
C ALA A 30 -8.83 4.13 12.34
N PHE A 31 -7.57 4.03 12.75
CA PHE A 31 -7.16 3.51 14.05
C PHE A 31 -6.74 4.63 15.01
N GLY A 32 -6.84 4.39 16.31
CA GLY A 32 -6.37 5.30 17.36
C GLY A 32 -7.48 6.05 18.11
N SER A 33 -7.05 6.97 18.98
CA SER A 33 -7.91 7.84 19.78
C SER A 33 -8.70 8.84 18.92
N ALA A 34 -9.70 9.51 19.51
CA ALA A 34 -10.47 10.55 18.83
C ALA A 34 -9.58 11.62 18.19
N ASP A 35 -8.51 12.03 18.88
CA ASP A 35 -7.56 13.03 18.36
C ASP A 35 -6.77 12.53 17.14
N ALA A 36 -6.34 11.26 17.15
CA ALA A 36 -5.64 10.66 16.02
C ALA A 36 -6.54 10.58 14.78
N ARG A 37 -7.82 10.25 14.98
CA ARG A 37 -8.83 10.24 13.91
C ARG A 37 -9.07 11.63 13.34
N ALA A 38 -9.22 12.65 14.18
CA ALA A 38 -9.42 14.03 13.73
C ALA A 38 -8.24 14.54 12.88
N ARG A 39 -7.00 14.25 13.30
CA ARG A 39 -5.79 14.58 12.50
C ARG A 39 -5.76 13.86 11.16
N ALA A 40 -6.08 12.56 11.16
CA ALA A 40 -6.13 11.78 9.93
C ALA A 40 -7.21 12.29 8.96
N GLU A 41 -8.35 12.72 9.48
CA GLU A 41 -9.46 13.26 8.71
C GLU A 41 -9.14 14.63 8.11
N ALA A 42 -8.51 15.51 8.89
CA ALA A 42 -7.98 16.78 8.40
C ALA A 42 -6.95 16.57 7.27
N PHE A 43 -6.02 15.63 7.45
CA PHE A 43 -5.03 15.30 6.40
C PHE A 43 -5.69 14.75 5.13
N ARG A 44 -6.69 13.87 5.26
CA ARG A 44 -7.42 13.31 4.11
C ARG A 44 -8.19 14.37 3.33
N LYS A 45 -8.73 15.40 3.99
CA LYS A 45 -9.50 16.45 3.32
C LYS A 45 -8.74 17.08 2.16
N ASP A 46 -7.44 17.29 2.34
CA ASP A 46 -6.61 17.97 1.35
C ASP A 46 -5.85 16.99 0.43
N ASN A 47 -5.63 15.75 0.89
CA ASN A 47 -4.72 14.80 0.23
C ASN A 47 -5.38 13.52 -0.31
N ALA A 48 -6.65 13.25 0.01
CA ALA A 48 -7.28 11.96 -0.28
C ALA A 48 -7.25 11.58 -1.77
N THR A 49 -7.48 12.52 -2.68
CA THR A 49 -7.47 12.25 -4.12
C THR A 49 -6.10 11.75 -4.58
N TRP A 50 -5.04 12.47 -4.23
CA TRP A 50 -3.67 12.07 -4.59
C TRP A 50 -3.26 10.77 -3.91
N MET A 51 -3.58 10.59 -2.63
CA MET A 51 -3.29 9.34 -1.92
C MET A 51 -3.99 8.14 -2.55
N ARG A 52 -5.23 8.29 -3.04
CA ARG A 52 -5.94 7.20 -3.72
C ARG A 52 -5.24 6.83 -5.02
N LEU A 53 -4.88 7.83 -5.84
CA LEU A 53 -4.21 7.60 -7.12
C LEU A 53 -2.82 6.99 -6.92
N LEU A 54 -2.01 7.56 -6.03
CA LEU A 54 -0.65 7.08 -5.75
C LEU A 54 -0.66 5.72 -5.03
N GLY A 55 -1.60 5.49 -4.11
CA GLY A 55 -1.79 4.20 -3.45
C GLY A 55 -2.18 3.10 -4.44
N LEU A 56 -3.11 3.38 -5.35
CA LEU A 56 -3.47 2.45 -6.43
C LEU A 56 -2.32 2.23 -7.41
N ALA A 57 -1.59 3.27 -7.79
CA ALA A 57 -0.43 3.13 -8.68
C ALA A 57 0.65 2.26 -8.04
N LEU A 58 0.98 2.49 -6.77
CA LEU A 58 1.93 1.67 -6.02
C LEU A 58 1.44 0.22 -5.93
N ALA A 59 0.18 -0.01 -5.56
CA ALA A 59 -0.39 -1.35 -5.49
C ALA A 59 -0.38 -2.05 -6.87
N ALA A 60 -0.70 -1.36 -7.96
CA ALA A 60 -0.67 -1.94 -9.30
C ALA A 60 0.74 -2.34 -9.73
N ILE A 61 1.72 -1.44 -9.56
CA ILE A 61 3.13 -1.70 -9.91
C ILE A 61 3.68 -2.86 -9.09
N MET A 62 3.48 -2.83 -7.78
CA MET A 62 3.98 -3.89 -6.90
C MET A 62 3.24 -5.21 -7.13
N GLY A 63 1.95 -5.17 -7.46
CA GLY A 63 1.18 -6.36 -7.83
C GLY A 63 1.71 -7.02 -9.10
N LEU A 64 2.10 -6.23 -10.11
CA LEU A 64 2.79 -6.74 -11.29
C LEU A 64 4.16 -7.33 -10.95
N ASN A 65 4.96 -6.64 -10.11
CA ASN A 65 6.27 -7.16 -9.69
C ASN A 65 6.13 -8.50 -8.96
N VAL A 66 5.23 -8.59 -7.97
CA VAL A 66 4.96 -9.84 -7.24
C VAL A 66 4.51 -10.94 -8.22
N PHE A 67 3.61 -10.63 -9.16
CA PHE A 67 3.17 -11.60 -10.15
C PHE A 67 4.31 -12.13 -11.02
N LEU A 68 5.17 -11.24 -11.52
CA LEU A 68 6.34 -11.62 -12.34
C LEU A 68 7.34 -12.43 -11.53
N HIS A 69 7.64 -12.02 -10.29
CA HIS A 69 8.59 -12.71 -9.41
C HIS A 69 8.07 -14.09 -9.00
N LEU A 70 6.77 -14.23 -8.73
CA LEU A 70 6.14 -15.53 -8.48
C LEU A 70 6.18 -16.41 -9.73
N ARG A 71 5.94 -15.84 -10.91
CA ARG A 71 6.08 -16.59 -12.16
C ARG A 71 7.49 -17.12 -12.30
N GLU A 72 8.52 -16.29 -12.14
CA GLU A 72 9.93 -16.73 -12.20
C GLU A 72 10.29 -17.81 -11.17
N LEU A 73 9.69 -17.75 -9.96
CA LEU A 73 9.92 -18.74 -8.90
C LEU A 73 9.26 -20.10 -9.19
N PHE A 74 8.12 -20.10 -9.89
CA PHE A 74 7.31 -21.30 -10.14
C PHE A 74 7.34 -21.77 -11.61
N GLY A 75 7.99 -21.05 -12.53
CA GLY A 75 8.02 -21.34 -13.97
C GLY A 75 8.96 -20.46 -14.79
#